data_AF-B7BGT8-F1
#
_entry.id   AF-B7BGT8-F1
#
_cell.length_a   1.000
_cell.length_b   1.000
_cell.length_c   1.000
_cell.angle_alpha   90.00
_cell.angle_beta   90.00
_cell.angle_gamma   90.00
#
_symmetry.space_group_name_H-M   'P 1'
#
loop_
_entity.id
_entity.type
_entity.pdbx_description
1 polymer ?
#
loop_
_entity_poly.entity_id
_entity_poly.type
_entity_poly.pdbx_seq_one_letter_code
_entity_poly.pdbx_strand_id
1 'polypeptide(L)'
;MMYALHEYERQGYRQISYPFLFNKGKIEIFKPDTMRSKQVKLYRKYPHSDWSRYYLRQVKGASFEGSNQVDFNNKEVLFRITEESPIAYNSILLPKPVKYQYIRYQASTKQIIDLSGINLYNQGTPVHPKLISGCEPESIKPISKLQSIIDNDPLTYFTAQNPGGQVTLDLGKPKTIDQIVFFSHNDDNYIRPGDLYELFYNDGPNGWISLGRQIADTVYLEYRVPDHAYLWLRNHTRGHEEQAFYIKDRKQIFPISPWW
;
A
#
# COMPACT_ATOMS: atom_id res chain seq x y z
N MET A 1 -11.45 -3.97 21.22
CA MET A 1 -10.10 -4.39 21.68
C MET A 1 -10.04 -5.91 21.67
N MET A 2 -8.92 -6.50 21.24
CA MET A 2 -8.73 -7.96 21.27
C MET A 2 -8.10 -8.36 22.61
N TYR A 3 -8.52 -9.49 23.17
CA TYR A 3 -8.06 -10.02 24.45
C TYR A 3 -7.72 -11.50 24.33
N ALA A 4 -6.81 -11.98 25.18
CA ALA A 4 -6.59 -13.40 25.43
C ALA A 4 -6.19 -13.57 26.90
N LEU A 5 -6.72 -14.60 27.57
CA LEU A 5 -6.38 -14.90 28.95
C LEU A 5 -5.02 -15.59 29.00
N HIS A 6 -4.20 -15.15 29.95
CA HIS A 6 -2.90 -15.74 30.23
C HIS A 6 -2.82 -16.11 31.70
N GLU A 7 -2.24 -17.27 31.96
CA GLU A 7 -1.84 -17.73 33.30
C GLU A 7 -0.38 -17.37 33.53
N TYR A 8 -0.06 -16.87 34.72
CA TYR A 8 1.33 -16.63 35.12
C TYR A 8 1.92 -17.90 35.72
N GLU A 9 3.02 -18.35 35.14
CA GLU A 9 3.79 -19.52 35.57
C GLU A 9 5.22 -19.10 35.92
N ARG A 10 5.98 -19.99 36.57
CA ARG A 10 7.36 -19.70 37.04
C ARG A 10 8.31 -19.17 35.97
N GLN A 11 8.03 -19.41 34.68
CA GLN A 11 8.89 -19.02 33.55
C GLN A 11 8.25 -17.97 32.62
N GLY A 12 7.08 -17.41 32.95
CA GLY A 12 6.44 -16.37 32.14
C GLY A 12 4.92 -16.51 32.08
N TYR A 13 4.33 -16.00 31.00
CA TYR A 13 2.89 -16.08 30.76
C TYR A 13 2.57 -17.15 29.73
N ARG A 14 1.60 -18.02 30.03
CA ARG A 14 1.06 -19.02 29.10
C ARG A 14 -0.36 -18.63 28.70
N GLN A 15 -0.64 -18.55 27.40
CA GLN A 15 -2.00 -18.31 26.92
C GLN A 15 -2.89 -19.51 27.29
N ILE A 16 -4.07 -19.28 27.84
CA ILE A 16 -5.02 -20.34 28.29
C ILE A 16 -6.40 -20.25 27.64
N SER A 17 -6.67 -19.22 26.86
CA SER A 17 -7.91 -19.06 26.11
C SER A 17 -7.65 -18.84 24.63
N TYR A 18 -8.68 -19.03 23.80
CA TYR A 18 -8.69 -18.44 22.46
C TYR A 18 -8.77 -16.90 22.57
N PRO A 19 -8.25 -16.16 21.57
CA PRO A 19 -8.45 -14.72 21.49
C PRO A 19 -9.93 -14.40 21.37
N PHE A 20 -10.36 -13.29 21.94
CA PHE A 20 -11.74 -12.81 21.85
C PHE A 20 -11.82 -11.29 21.75
N LEU A 21 -12.74 -10.81 20.92
CA LEU A 21 -13.07 -9.40 20.80
C LEU A 21 -14.16 -9.09 21.82
N PHE A 22 -13.88 -8.15 22.73
CA PHE A 22 -14.89 -7.56 23.59
C PHE A 22 -15.28 -6.18 23.04
N ASN A 23 -16.56 -6.01 22.71
CA ASN A 23 -17.10 -4.77 22.16
C ASN A 23 -18.55 -4.54 22.63
N LYS A 24 -18.80 -3.43 23.33
CA LYS A 24 -20.14 -3.02 23.81
C LYS A 24 -20.90 -4.15 24.52
N GLY A 25 -20.22 -4.86 25.43
CA GLY A 25 -20.81 -5.95 26.21
C GLY A 25 -20.97 -7.28 25.47
N LYS A 26 -20.55 -7.38 24.20
CA LYS A 26 -20.54 -8.62 23.42
C LYS A 26 -19.13 -9.20 23.34
N ILE A 27 -19.03 -10.52 23.48
CA ILE A 27 -17.80 -11.30 23.31
C ILE A 27 -17.93 -12.10 22.01
N GLU A 28 -16.95 -11.95 21.12
CA GLU A 28 -16.78 -12.78 19.93
C GLU A 28 -15.46 -13.55 20.07
N ILE A 29 -15.52 -14.88 20.11
CA ILE A 29 -14.37 -15.76 20.32
C ILE A 29 -13.81 -16.21 18.97
N PHE A 30 -12.50 -16.10 18.79
CA PHE A 30 -11.77 -16.52 17.59
C PHE A 30 -11.14 -17.89 17.80
N LYS A 31 -11.99 -18.93 17.77
CA LYS A 31 -11.55 -20.33 17.77
C LYS A 31 -11.42 -20.80 16.31
N PRO A 32 -10.21 -21.13 15.83
CA PRO A 32 -10.01 -21.54 14.44
C PRO A 32 -10.73 -22.86 14.14
N ASP A 33 -11.50 -22.90 13.05
CA ASP A 33 -12.07 -24.14 12.49
C ASP A 33 -11.13 -24.65 11.39
N THR A 34 -10.28 -25.61 11.72
CA THR A 34 -9.30 -26.18 10.78
C THR A 34 -9.92 -27.13 9.77
N MET A 35 -11.17 -27.58 9.98
CA MET A 35 -11.91 -28.40 9.02
C MET A 35 -12.56 -27.54 7.93
N ARG A 36 -12.76 -26.24 8.20
CA ARG A 36 -13.31 -25.27 7.25
C ARG A 36 -12.31 -24.16 6.98
N SER A 37 -11.74 -24.18 5.79
CA SER A 37 -10.79 -23.14 5.37
C SER A 37 -11.37 -22.22 4.29
N LYS A 38 -10.91 -20.98 4.25
CA LYS A 38 -11.23 -20.01 3.19
C LYS A 38 -9.96 -19.41 2.60
N GLN A 39 -9.99 -19.09 1.30
CA GLN A 39 -8.93 -18.34 0.64
C GLN A 39 -9.10 -16.85 0.92
N VAL A 40 -8.02 -16.16 1.26
CA VAL A 40 -8.02 -14.74 1.60
C VAL A 40 -6.88 -14.02 0.88
N LYS A 41 -7.11 -12.76 0.53
CA LYS A 41 -6.09 -11.83 0.03
C LYS A 41 -5.68 -10.89 1.14
N LEU A 42 -4.39 -10.86 1.45
CA LEU A 42 -3.80 -9.98 2.45
C LEU A 42 -3.01 -8.89 1.75
N TYR A 43 -3.25 -7.64 2.12
CA TYR A 43 -2.63 -6.49 1.45
C TYR A 43 -1.64 -5.74 2.34
N ARG A 44 -1.63 -6.02 3.65
CA ARG A 44 -0.83 -5.28 4.63
C ARG A 44 -0.59 -6.04 5.93
N LYS A 45 0.47 -5.67 6.66
CA LYS A 45 0.84 -6.24 7.97
C LYS A 45 0.41 -5.39 9.18
N TYR A 46 -0.01 -4.15 8.97
CA TYR A 46 -0.39 -3.20 10.02
C TYR A 46 -1.64 -2.38 9.63
N PRO A 47 -2.48 -1.91 10.57
CA PRO A 47 -3.67 -1.11 10.25
C PRO A 47 -3.33 0.20 9.55
N HIS A 48 -4.32 0.68 8.79
CA HIS A 48 -4.33 2.05 8.31
C HIS A 48 -4.55 3.05 9.44
N SER A 49 -3.68 4.05 9.51
CA SER A 49 -4.01 5.31 10.17
C SER A 49 -5.03 6.11 9.33
N ASP A 50 -5.84 6.98 9.97
CA ASP A 50 -6.69 7.93 9.24
C ASP A 50 -5.86 8.83 8.32
N TRP A 51 -4.66 9.20 8.78
CA TRP A 51 -3.68 9.97 8.03
C TRP A 51 -3.27 9.27 6.73
N SER A 52 -2.91 7.97 6.77
CA SER A 52 -2.58 7.21 5.55
C SER A 52 -3.75 7.15 4.56
N ARG A 53 -5.00 7.04 5.06
CA ARG A 53 -6.19 7.04 4.22
C ARG A 53 -6.45 8.38 3.53
N TYR A 54 -6.09 9.50 4.16
CA TYR A 54 -6.16 10.81 3.52
C TYR A 54 -5.28 10.85 2.26
N TYR A 55 -4.01 10.44 2.35
CA TYR A 55 -3.08 10.52 1.22
C TYR A 55 -3.43 9.59 0.05
N LEU A 56 -3.94 8.39 0.34
CA LEU A 56 -4.44 7.49 -0.72
C LEU A 56 -5.54 8.11 -1.58
N ARG A 57 -6.30 9.08 -1.05
CA ARG A 57 -7.41 9.73 -1.77
C ARG A 57 -6.95 10.88 -2.65
N GLN A 58 -5.72 11.38 -2.46
CA GLN A 58 -5.22 12.56 -3.14
C GLN A 58 -4.97 12.32 -4.64
N VAL A 59 -4.81 11.05 -5.04
CA VAL A 59 -4.65 10.69 -6.46
C VAL A 59 -5.97 10.73 -7.25
N LYS A 60 -7.13 10.78 -6.58
CA LYS A 60 -8.43 10.78 -7.25
C LYS A 60 -8.60 12.02 -8.13
N GLY A 61 -8.95 11.78 -9.39
CA GLY A 61 -9.17 12.81 -10.42
C GLY A 61 -7.90 13.27 -11.12
N ALA A 62 -6.72 12.81 -10.70
CA ALA A 62 -5.46 13.11 -11.39
C ALA A 62 -5.36 12.37 -12.73
N SER A 63 -4.46 12.84 -13.59
CA SER A 63 -4.19 12.24 -14.90
C SER A 63 -2.70 12.13 -15.19
N PHE A 64 -2.37 11.09 -15.95
CA PHE A 64 -1.08 10.97 -16.64
C PHE A 64 -1.25 11.44 -18.07
N GLU A 65 -0.34 12.31 -18.51
CA GLU A 65 -0.37 12.94 -19.83
C GLU A 65 0.96 12.73 -20.54
N GLY A 66 0.93 12.52 -21.86
CA GLY A 66 2.12 12.38 -22.71
C GLY A 66 2.22 13.51 -23.72
N SER A 67 3.43 14.02 -23.97
CA SER A 67 3.69 14.97 -25.04
C SER A 67 5.12 14.87 -25.58
N ASN A 68 5.32 15.37 -26.80
CA ASN A 68 6.65 15.61 -27.37
C ASN A 68 7.06 17.09 -27.29
N GLN A 69 6.24 17.93 -26.64
CA GLN A 69 6.50 19.33 -26.37
C GLN A 69 6.46 19.56 -24.86
N VAL A 70 7.47 20.25 -24.31
CA VAL A 70 7.64 20.42 -22.85
C VAL A 70 6.54 21.26 -22.21
N ASP A 71 5.85 22.09 -23.00
CA ASP A 71 4.71 22.91 -22.57
C ASP A 71 3.38 22.14 -22.50
N PHE A 72 3.34 20.91 -23.05
CA PHE A 72 2.14 20.08 -23.17
C PHE A 72 0.97 20.77 -23.91
N ASN A 73 1.25 21.69 -24.84
CA ASN A 73 0.20 22.34 -25.66
C ASN A 73 -0.54 21.33 -26.55
N ASN A 74 0.20 20.35 -27.09
CA ASN A 74 -0.36 19.21 -27.81
C ASN A 74 -0.11 17.92 -27.02
N LYS A 75 -0.93 17.69 -26.00
CA LYS A 75 -0.82 16.54 -25.09
C LYS A 75 -1.90 15.49 -25.35
N GLU A 76 -1.57 14.24 -25.07
CA GLU A 76 -2.54 13.14 -24.95
C GLU A 76 -2.74 12.80 -23.47
N VAL A 77 -3.99 12.62 -23.04
CA VAL A 77 -4.29 12.06 -21.71
C VAL A 77 -4.19 10.55 -21.81
N LEU A 78 -3.16 9.98 -21.19
CA LEU A 78 -2.85 8.56 -21.25
C LEU A 78 -3.75 7.75 -20.31
N PHE A 79 -4.01 8.30 -19.12
CA PHE A 79 -4.84 7.68 -18.10
C PHE A 79 -5.43 8.73 -17.15
N ARG A 80 -6.63 8.46 -16.64
CA ARG A 80 -7.27 9.26 -15.60
C ARG A 80 -7.67 8.38 -14.43
N ILE A 81 -7.28 8.79 -13.23
CA ILE A 81 -7.62 8.11 -11.99
C ILE A 81 -9.03 8.56 -11.60
N THR A 82 -10.04 7.72 -11.80
CA THR A 82 -11.45 8.07 -11.51
C THR A 82 -11.86 7.72 -10.09
N GLU A 83 -11.25 6.68 -9.51
CA GLU A 83 -11.57 6.16 -8.19
C GLU A 83 -10.47 6.41 -7.16
N GLU A 84 -10.84 6.30 -5.88
CA GLU A 84 -9.85 6.23 -4.80
C GLU A 84 -9.09 4.90 -4.89
N SER A 85 -7.78 4.92 -4.66
CA SER A 85 -7.04 3.65 -4.56
C SER A 85 -7.18 3.07 -3.15
N PRO A 86 -7.52 1.78 -3.01
CA PRO A 86 -7.51 1.11 -1.71
C PRO A 86 -6.10 0.83 -1.19
N ILE A 87 -5.07 0.93 -2.05
CA ILE A 87 -3.68 0.63 -1.74
C ILE A 87 -2.72 1.70 -2.29
N ALA A 88 -1.52 1.83 -1.73
CA ALA A 88 -0.57 2.85 -2.20
C ALA A 88 0.04 2.51 -3.56
N TYR A 89 0.30 1.23 -3.81
CA TYR A 89 0.83 0.74 -5.09
C TYR A 89 -0.27 0.66 -6.14
N ASN A 90 -0.10 1.36 -7.25
CA ASN A 90 -1.05 1.34 -8.35
C ASN A 90 -0.33 1.07 -9.66
N SER A 91 -0.70 -0.02 -10.34
CA SER A 91 -0.17 -0.38 -11.65
C SER A 91 -1.23 -0.20 -12.72
N ILE A 92 -0.95 0.67 -13.67
CA ILE A 92 -1.78 0.96 -14.83
C ILE A 92 -1.12 0.34 -16.06
N LEU A 93 -1.79 -0.64 -16.67
CA LEU A 93 -1.48 -1.06 -18.03
C LEU A 93 -2.22 -0.15 -19.00
N LEU A 94 -1.49 0.50 -19.91
CA LEU A 94 -2.11 1.35 -20.92
C LEU A 94 -2.82 0.48 -21.97
N PRO A 95 -3.95 0.93 -22.53
CA PRO A 95 -4.69 0.15 -23.55
C PRO A 95 -3.86 -0.19 -24.79
N LYS A 96 -2.84 0.63 -25.08
CA LYS A 96 -1.84 0.44 -26.13
C LYS A 96 -0.53 1.09 -25.68
N PRO A 97 0.64 0.62 -26.16
CA PRO A 97 1.89 1.33 -25.98
C PRO A 97 1.84 2.73 -26.59
N VAL A 98 2.42 3.70 -25.90
CA VAL A 98 2.48 5.11 -26.34
C VAL A 98 3.93 5.58 -26.39
N LYS A 99 4.24 6.55 -27.27
CA LYS A 99 5.62 7.02 -27.47
C LYS A 99 5.72 8.54 -27.32
N TYR A 100 6.32 8.98 -26.23
CA TYR A 100 6.46 10.40 -25.88
C TYR A 100 7.83 10.70 -25.27
N GLN A 101 8.26 11.95 -25.33
CA GLN A 101 9.45 12.40 -24.60
C GLN A 101 9.10 12.86 -23.19
N TYR A 102 7.96 13.53 -23.00
CA TYR A 102 7.57 14.08 -21.72
C TYR A 102 6.33 13.37 -21.19
N ILE A 103 6.37 13.02 -19.90
CA ILE A 103 5.24 12.48 -19.16
C ILE A 103 4.93 13.44 -18.01
N ARG A 104 3.67 13.83 -17.87
CA ARG A 104 3.22 14.69 -16.77
C ARG A 104 2.19 13.98 -15.91
N TYR A 105 2.40 14.04 -14.59
CA TYR A 105 1.35 13.82 -13.61
C TYR A 105 0.68 15.15 -13.31
N GLN A 106 -0.64 15.23 -13.50
CA GLN A 106 -1.45 16.41 -13.23
C GLN A 106 -2.48 16.07 -12.16
N ALA A 107 -2.39 16.70 -10.98
CA ALA A 107 -3.39 16.53 -9.94
C ALA A 107 -4.71 17.19 -10.33
N SER A 108 -5.80 16.69 -9.73
CA SER A 108 -7.11 17.35 -9.75
C SER A 108 -7.01 18.74 -9.11
N THR A 109 -7.80 19.70 -9.56
CA THR A 109 -7.88 21.04 -8.95
C THR A 109 -8.36 21.03 -7.50
N LYS A 110 -8.89 19.89 -7.03
CA LYS A 110 -9.35 19.69 -5.66
C LYS A 110 -8.35 18.97 -4.76
N GLN A 111 -7.30 18.35 -5.33
CA GLN A 111 -6.36 17.51 -4.59
C GLN A 111 -4.92 18.00 -4.76
N ILE A 112 -4.11 17.85 -3.72
CA ILE A 112 -2.66 18.04 -3.78
C ILE A 112 -1.97 16.82 -4.40
N ILE A 113 -0.74 16.98 -4.86
CA ILE A 113 0.13 15.83 -5.12
C ILE A 113 0.63 15.30 -3.79
N ASP A 114 0.44 14.01 -3.55
CA ASP A 114 1.11 13.30 -2.46
C ASP A 114 1.52 11.90 -2.93
N LEU A 115 2.77 11.80 -3.39
CA LEU A 115 3.31 10.63 -4.09
C LEU A 115 4.68 10.25 -3.54
N SER A 116 4.93 8.95 -3.40
CA SER A 116 6.25 8.35 -3.09
C SER A 116 6.96 7.79 -4.32
N GLY A 117 6.33 7.82 -5.50
CA GLY A 117 7.01 7.36 -6.71
C GLY A 117 6.13 7.33 -7.96
N ILE A 118 6.78 7.48 -9.12
CA ILE A 118 6.24 7.21 -10.45
C ILE A 118 7.31 6.45 -11.24
N ASN A 119 7.00 5.22 -11.60
CA ASN A 119 7.82 4.34 -12.40
C ASN A 119 7.15 4.05 -13.74
N LEU A 120 7.93 4.08 -14.81
CA LEU A 120 7.46 3.86 -16.18
C LEU A 120 8.11 2.59 -16.71
N TYR A 121 7.36 1.79 -17.45
CA TYR A 121 7.87 0.56 -18.04
C TYR A 121 7.46 0.43 -19.51
N ASN A 122 8.25 -0.35 -20.23
CA ASN A 122 7.96 -0.84 -21.57
C ASN A 122 8.25 -2.34 -21.59
N GLN A 123 7.21 -3.17 -21.72
CA GLN A 123 7.33 -4.63 -21.74
C GLN A 123 8.10 -5.16 -20.51
N GLY A 124 7.79 -4.62 -19.34
CA GLY A 124 8.46 -4.96 -18.07
C GLY A 124 9.85 -4.36 -17.88
N THR A 125 10.43 -3.71 -18.89
CA THR A 125 11.73 -3.02 -18.76
C THR A 125 11.52 -1.60 -18.21
N PRO A 126 12.19 -1.22 -17.11
CA PRO A 126 12.11 0.15 -16.57
C PRO A 126 12.57 1.22 -17.57
N VAL A 127 11.83 2.31 -17.65
CA VAL A 127 12.18 3.52 -18.39
C VAL A 127 12.51 4.60 -17.38
N HIS A 128 13.78 4.96 -17.27
CA HIS A 128 14.26 5.95 -16.29
C HIS A 128 14.08 7.39 -16.81
N PRO A 129 13.20 8.20 -16.20
CA PRO A 129 13.04 9.61 -16.52
C PRO A 129 14.02 10.49 -15.72
N LYS A 130 14.14 11.75 -16.13
CA LYS A 130 14.60 12.85 -15.27
C LYS A 130 13.41 13.70 -14.86
N LEU A 131 13.33 14.10 -13.59
CA LEU A 131 12.34 15.08 -13.16
C LEU A 131 12.85 16.48 -13.52
N ILE A 132 12.11 17.21 -14.37
CA ILE A 132 12.55 18.51 -14.91
C ILE A 132 11.76 19.70 -14.37
N SER A 133 10.55 19.46 -13.86
CA SER A 133 9.70 20.51 -13.30
C SER A 133 8.65 19.88 -12.36
N GLY A 134 8.23 20.65 -11.35
CA GLY A 134 7.18 20.28 -10.42
C GLY A 134 6.56 21.52 -9.78
N CYS A 135 5.40 21.36 -9.15
CA CYS A 135 4.81 22.39 -8.31
C CYS A 135 5.59 22.55 -6.98
N GLU A 136 5.28 23.62 -6.27
CA GLU A 136 5.90 23.92 -4.97
C GLU A 136 5.62 22.82 -3.93
N PRO A 137 6.63 22.39 -3.15
CA PRO A 137 6.46 21.47 -2.04
C PRO A 137 5.71 22.13 -0.88
N GLU A 138 5.11 21.31 -0.02
CA GLU A 138 4.51 21.73 1.26
C GLU A 138 5.49 22.58 2.09
N SER A 139 4.97 23.66 2.68
CA SER A 139 5.68 24.74 3.37
C SER A 139 6.92 24.26 4.13
N ILE A 140 8.03 24.96 3.91
CA ILE A 140 9.33 24.77 4.59
C ILE A 140 10.12 23.53 4.08
N LYS A 141 9.54 22.67 3.22
CA LYS A 141 10.31 21.60 2.57
C LYS A 141 11.09 22.12 1.35
N PRO A 142 12.34 21.64 1.12
CA PRO A 142 13.11 22.03 -0.05
C PRO A 142 12.56 21.40 -1.33
N ILE A 143 12.71 22.10 -2.46
CA ILE A 143 12.32 21.62 -3.80
C ILE A 143 12.99 20.29 -4.17
N SER A 144 14.13 19.95 -3.57
CA SER A 144 14.82 18.68 -3.73
C SER A 144 13.96 17.47 -3.35
N LYS A 145 12.92 17.65 -2.52
CA LYS A 145 11.95 16.59 -2.21
C LYS A 145 11.14 16.13 -3.42
N LEU A 146 11.08 16.89 -4.51
CA LEU A 146 10.51 16.40 -5.78
C LEU A 146 11.22 15.13 -6.27
N GLN A 147 12.52 14.97 -5.98
CA GLN A 147 13.28 13.79 -6.43
C GLN A 147 12.74 12.47 -5.86
N SER A 148 12.02 12.52 -4.72
CA SER A 148 11.30 11.37 -4.15
C SER A 148 10.34 10.70 -5.15
N ILE A 149 9.89 11.42 -6.19
CA ILE A 149 9.00 10.88 -7.22
C ILE A 149 9.71 9.85 -8.10
N ILE A 150 11.04 9.87 -8.20
CA ILE A 150 11.80 9.03 -9.13
C ILE A 150 12.97 8.28 -8.47
N ASP A 151 13.16 8.39 -7.15
CA ASP A 151 14.29 7.77 -6.44
C ASP A 151 14.11 6.28 -6.11
N ASN A 152 12.89 5.76 -6.29
CA ASN A 152 12.49 4.39 -5.97
C ASN A 152 12.61 4.02 -4.48
N ASP A 153 12.65 5.01 -3.59
CA ASP A 153 12.59 4.78 -2.15
C ASP A 153 11.14 4.96 -1.64
N PRO A 154 10.45 3.87 -1.25
CA PRO A 154 9.05 3.95 -0.82
C PRO A 154 8.85 4.74 0.49
N LEU A 155 9.92 5.04 1.23
CA LEU A 155 9.88 5.82 2.46
C LEU A 155 10.08 7.33 2.22
N THR A 156 10.43 7.72 0.99
CA THR A 156 10.46 9.13 0.60
C THR A 156 9.17 9.50 -0.12
N TYR A 157 8.80 10.77 -0.05
CA TYR A 157 7.60 11.26 -0.71
C TYR A 157 7.67 12.76 -0.97
N PHE A 158 6.91 13.17 -1.97
CA PHE A 158 6.65 14.56 -2.30
C PHE A 158 5.18 14.90 -2.00
N THR A 159 5.01 15.96 -1.20
CA THR A 159 3.71 16.58 -0.91
C THR A 159 3.72 17.99 -1.48
N ALA A 160 2.73 18.33 -2.31
CA ALA A 160 2.57 19.67 -2.87
C ALA A 160 1.92 20.65 -1.89
N GLN A 161 2.29 21.93 -1.97
CA GLN A 161 1.69 23.00 -1.18
C GLN A 161 0.21 23.23 -1.50
N ASN A 162 -0.13 23.20 -2.79
CA ASN A 162 -1.44 23.61 -3.29
C ASN A 162 -2.07 22.54 -4.20
N PRO A 163 -3.41 22.44 -4.22
CA PRO A 163 -4.12 21.57 -5.14
C PRO A 163 -3.87 21.89 -6.61
N GLY A 164 -4.10 20.91 -7.50
CA GLY A 164 -3.95 21.09 -8.94
C GLY A 164 -2.49 21.19 -9.42
N GLY A 165 -1.53 20.85 -8.56
CA GLY A 165 -0.12 20.78 -8.91
C GLY A 165 0.18 19.78 -10.03
N GLN A 166 1.37 19.90 -10.61
CA GLN A 166 1.85 19.02 -11.66
C GLN A 166 3.32 18.64 -11.44
N VAL A 167 3.74 17.51 -12.00
CA VAL A 167 5.14 17.09 -12.08
C VAL A 167 5.43 16.58 -13.48
N THR A 168 6.57 17.00 -14.04
CA THR A 168 6.97 16.67 -15.41
C THR A 168 8.27 15.86 -15.41
N LEU A 169 8.20 14.74 -16.13
CA LEU A 169 9.25 13.76 -16.33
C LEU A 169 9.73 13.84 -17.79
N ASP A 170 11.03 13.96 -18.00
CA ASP A 170 11.69 13.91 -19.31
C ASP A 170 12.35 12.55 -19.52
N LEU A 171 11.98 11.86 -20.59
CA LEU A 171 12.55 10.58 -20.99
C LEU A 171 13.86 10.75 -21.79
N GLY A 172 14.26 11.99 -22.07
CA GLY A 172 15.46 12.43 -22.80
C GLY A 172 15.32 12.38 -24.33
N LYS A 173 14.38 11.57 -24.82
CA LYS A 173 13.94 11.46 -26.21
C LYS A 173 12.58 10.75 -26.23
N PRO A 174 11.84 10.75 -27.35
CA PRO A 174 10.64 9.95 -27.46
C PRO A 174 10.90 8.46 -27.19
N LYS A 175 10.39 7.94 -26.08
CA LYS A 175 10.48 6.53 -25.66
C LYS A 175 9.08 5.93 -25.58
N THR A 176 8.99 4.64 -25.86
CA THR A 176 7.75 3.88 -25.71
C THR A 176 7.56 3.51 -24.25
N ILE A 177 6.33 3.61 -23.75
CA ILE A 177 5.88 3.05 -22.47
C ILE A 177 4.55 2.32 -22.68
N ASP A 178 4.30 1.27 -21.91
CA ASP A 178 3.03 0.53 -21.89
C ASP A 178 2.45 0.38 -20.48
N GLN A 179 3.22 0.74 -19.46
CA GLN A 179 2.80 0.64 -18.07
C GLN A 179 3.30 1.83 -17.25
N ILE A 180 2.43 2.32 -16.37
CA ILE A 180 2.72 3.34 -15.37
C ILE A 180 2.45 2.72 -14.00
N VAL A 181 3.44 2.71 -13.12
CA VAL A 181 3.28 2.35 -11.72
C VAL A 181 3.48 3.60 -10.89
N PHE A 182 2.53 3.92 -10.02
CA PHE A 182 2.69 5.05 -9.10
C PHE A 182 2.36 4.64 -7.68
N PHE A 183 2.97 5.36 -6.75
CA PHE A 183 2.87 5.10 -5.33
C PHE A 183 2.36 6.35 -4.64
N SER A 184 1.21 6.24 -3.97
CA SER A 184 0.84 7.25 -2.98
C SER A 184 1.81 7.18 -1.80
N HIS A 185 1.92 8.24 -1.04
CA HIS A 185 2.61 8.19 0.25
C HIS A 185 2.03 7.09 1.13
N ASN A 186 2.93 6.30 1.68
CA ASN A 186 2.63 5.09 2.42
C ASN A 186 3.59 4.94 3.60
N ASP A 187 3.26 3.98 4.45
CA ASP A 187 3.94 3.65 5.70
C ASP A 187 4.77 2.35 5.59
N ASP A 188 5.04 1.87 4.37
CA ASP A 188 5.73 0.60 4.06
C ASP A 188 5.11 -0.64 4.73
N ASN A 189 3.82 -0.56 5.10
CA ASN A 189 3.08 -1.66 5.72
C ASN A 189 2.29 -2.52 4.72
N TYR A 190 2.33 -2.20 3.42
CA TYR A 190 1.76 -3.03 2.35
C TYR A 190 2.60 -4.29 2.07
N ILE A 191 2.00 -5.26 1.37
CA ILE A 191 2.78 -6.36 0.80
C ILE A 191 3.64 -5.82 -0.34
N ARG A 192 4.92 -6.18 -0.30
CA ARG A 192 5.93 -5.76 -1.27
C ARG A 192 6.48 -6.98 -2.02
N PRO A 193 6.46 -6.96 -3.36
CA PRO A 193 7.16 -7.98 -4.15
C PRO A 193 8.63 -8.12 -3.74
N GLY A 194 9.09 -9.36 -3.59
CA GLY A 194 10.43 -9.73 -3.14
C GLY A 194 10.59 -9.97 -1.64
N ASP A 195 9.64 -9.52 -0.81
CA ASP A 195 9.71 -9.72 0.64
C ASP A 195 9.20 -11.11 1.05
N LEU A 196 9.82 -11.69 2.08
CA LEU A 196 9.44 -12.98 2.67
C LEU A 196 8.46 -12.75 3.82
N TYR A 197 7.26 -13.31 3.68
CA TYR A 197 6.22 -13.25 4.70
C TYR A 197 5.89 -14.62 5.26
N GLU A 198 5.39 -14.65 6.50
CA GLU A 198 4.85 -15.84 7.15
C GLU A 198 3.52 -15.50 7.84
N LEU A 199 2.47 -16.25 7.51
CA LEU A 199 1.17 -16.07 8.14
C LEU A 199 0.99 -17.07 9.29
N PHE A 200 0.51 -16.59 10.43
CA PHE A 200 0.15 -17.42 11.57
C PHE A 200 -1.34 -17.31 11.87
N TYR A 201 -1.91 -18.35 12.46
CA TYR A 201 -3.18 -18.27 13.18
C TYR A 201 -2.97 -18.59 14.67
N ASN A 202 -3.76 -17.99 15.56
CA ASN A 202 -3.72 -18.30 16.98
C ASN A 202 -4.66 -19.46 17.29
N ASP A 203 -4.13 -20.52 17.91
CA ASP A 203 -4.83 -21.73 18.31
C ASP A 203 -5.02 -21.81 19.84
N GLY A 204 -5.28 -20.65 20.45
CA GLY A 204 -5.55 -20.56 21.89
C GLY A 204 -4.36 -21.04 22.72
N PRO A 205 -4.53 -22.05 23.59
CA PRO A 205 -3.44 -22.59 24.41
C PRO A 205 -2.24 -23.14 23.63
N ASN A 206 -2.42 -23.53 22.37
CA ASN A 206 -1.33 -24.01 21.50
C ASN A 206 -0.51 -22.86 20.89
N GLY A 207 -0.91 -21.61 21.11
CA GLY A 207 -0.21 -20.42 20.65
C GLY A 207 -0.38 -20.16 19.14
N TRP A 208 0.64 -19.55 18.53
CA TRP A 208 0.62 -19.19 17.12
C TRP A 208 1.14 -20.33 16.25
N ILE A 209 0.32 -20.79 15.30
CA ILE A 209 0.65 -21.86 14.36
C ILE A 209 0.85 -21.27 12.97
N SER A 210 1.97 -21.62 12.34
CA SER A 210 2.32 -21.15 10.98
C SER A 210 1.42 -21.79 9.92
N LEU A 211 1.00 -20.98 8.96
CA LEU A 211 0.32 -21.37 7.71
C LEU A 211 1.30 -21.38 6.52
N GLY A 212 2.60 -21.25 6.79
CA GLY A 212 3.65 -21.29 5.80
C GLY A 212 4.19 -19.92 5.41
N ARG A 213 5.31 -19.96 4.68
CA ARG A 213 6.04 -18.79 4.20
C ARG A 213 5.79 -18.57 2.71
N GLN A 214 5.76 -17.32 2.29
CA GLN A 214 5.67 -16.92 0.88
C GLN A 214 6.61 -15.75 0.62
N ILE A 215 7.37 -15.82 -0.48
CA ILE A 215 7.97 -14.62 -1.06
C ILE A 215 6.89 -13.97 -1.92
N ALA A 216 6.56 -12.72 -1.65
CA ALA A 216 5.56 -12.01 -2.44
C ALA A 216 6.08 -11.78 -3.87
N ASP A 217 5.28 -12.13 -4.85
CA ASP A 217 5.49 -11.79 -6.27
C ASP A 217 4.58 -10.62 -6.72
N THR A 218 3.53 -10.35 -5.94
CA THR A 218 2.57 -9.27 -6.15
C THR A 218 2.45 -8.37 -4.92
N VAL A 219 1.52 -7.41 -4.97
CA VAL A 219 1.22 -6.48 -3.86
C VAL A 219 0.17 -7.01 -2.88
N TYR A 220 -0.08 -8.31 -2.94
CA TYR A 220 -0.90 -9.03 -1.97
C TYR A 220 -0.38 -10.46 -1.81
N LEU A 221 -0.80 -11.12 -0.74
CA LEU A 221 -0.56 -12.54 -0.53
C LEU A 221 -1.88 -13.30 -0.54
N GLU A 222 -1.88 -14.50 -1.11
CA GLU A 222 -3.00 -15.42 -1.04
C GLU A 222 -2.70 -16.55 -0.06
N TYR A 223 -3.53 -16.67 0.98
CA TYR A 223 -3.44 -17.77 1.95
C TYR A 223 -4.77 -18.50 2.07
N ARG A 224 -4.68 -19.80 2.37
CA ARG A 224 -5.80 -20.59 2.87
C ARG A 224 -5.74 -20.56 4.40
N VAL A 225 -6.78 -20.02 5.03
CA VAL A 225 -6.83 -19.82 6.49
C VAL A 225 -8.00 -20.58 7.11
N PRO A 226 -7.88 -21.09 8.35
CA PRO A 226 -9.02 -21.62 9.10
C PRO A 226 -10.12 -20.56 9.27
N ASP A 227 -11.37 -20.97 9.29
CA ASP A 227 -12.47 -20.04 9.57
C ASP A 227 -12.45 -19.59 11.04
N HIS A 228 -12.97 -18.40 11.33
CA HIS A 228 -12.93 -17.78 12.67
C HIS A 228 -11.53 -17.62 13.30
N ALA A 229 -10.46 -17.69 12.50
CA ALA A 229 -9.09 -17.51 12.98
C ALA A 229 -8.75 -16.05 13.30
N TYR A 230 -7.98 -15.85 14.37
CA TYR A 230 -7.19 -14.64 14.59
C TYR A 230 -5.80 -14.84 13.99
N LEU A 231 -5.38 -13.93 13.14
CA LEU A 231 -4.25 -14.09 12.22
C LEU A 231 -3.16 -13.05 12.49
N TRP A 232 -1.91 -13.40 12.22
CA TRP A 232 -0.77 -12.49 12.32
C TRP A 232 0.16 -12.70 11.14
N LEU A 233 0.38 -11.66 10.34
CA LEU A 233 1.27 -11.70 9.19
C LEU A 233 2.61 -11.08 9.57
N ARG A 234 3.67 -11.87 9.51
CA ARG A 234 5.05 -11.42 9.76
C ARG A 234 5.78 -11.14 8.47
N ASN A 235 6.54 -10.05 8.41
CA ASN A 235 7.53 -9.79 7.38
C ASN A 235 8.92 -10.14 7.94
N HIS A 236 9.58 -11.13 7.34
CA HIS A 236 10.92 -11.57 7.75
C HIS A 236 12.04 -10.81 7.04
N THR A 237 11.73 -9.94 6.09
CA THR A 237 12.70 -9.14 5.33
C THR A 237 12.92 -7.77 5.96
N ARG A 238 11.86 -7.03 6.28
CA ARG A 238 11.94 -5.62 6.72
C ARG A 238 10.76 -5.18 7.58
N GLY A 239 10.95 -4.05 8.28
CA GLY A 239 9.94 -3.42 9.11
C GLY A 239 9.67 -4.20 10.41
N HIS A 240 9.13 -3.50 11.41
CA HIS A 240 8.81 -4.11 12.71
C HIS A 240 7.35 -3.94 13.11
N GLU A 241 6.62 -3.04 12.43
CA GLU A 241 5.22 -2.78 12.68
C GLU A 241 4.36 -3.93 12.15
N GLU A 242 3.77 -4.71 13.05
CA GLU A 242 2.90 -5.82 12.71
C GLU A 242 1.77 -5.87 13.73
N GLN A 243 0.54 -6.13 13.26
CA GLN A 243 -0.61 -6.27 14.15
C GLN A 243 -1.45 -7.47 13.72
N ALA A 244 -1.88 -8.25 14.70
CA ALA A 244 -2.78 -9.35 14.45
C ALA A 244 -4.20 -8.87 14.11
N PHE A 245 -4.87 -9.56 13.21
CA PHE A 245 -6.13 -9.19 12.57
C PHE A 245 -7.06 -10.39 12.42
N TYR A 246 -8.30 -10.16 12.02
CA TYR A 246 -9.23 -11.22 11.63
C TYR A 246 -9.87 -10.91 10.28
N ILE A 247 -10.50 -11.92 9.67
CA ILE A 247 -11.16 -11.78 8.37
C ILE A 247 -12.67 -11.76 8.56
N LYS A 248 -13.30 -10.65 8.23
CA LYS A 248 -14.76 -10.47 8.24
C LYS A 248 -15.23 -9.96 6.88
N ASP A 249 -16.25 -10.59 6.30
CA ASP A 249 -16.77 -10.23 4.98
C ASP A 249 -15.69 -10.15 3.89
N ARG A 250 -14.73 -11.09 3.94
CA ARG A 250 -13.53 -11.15 3.07
C ARG A 250 -12.56 -9.96 3.20
N LYS A 251 -12.70 -9.13 4.24
CA LYS A 251 -11.83 -7.99 4.52
C LYS A 251 -10.93 -8.27 5.72
N GLN A 252 -9.70 -7.77 5.64
CA GLN A 252 -8.74 -7.74 6.73
C GLN A 252 -9.13 -6.66 7.75
N ILE A 253 -9.45 -7.06 8.98
CA ILE A 253 -9.88 -6.16 10.05
C ILE A 253 -8.88 -6.22 11.20
N PHE A 254 -8.25 -5.09 11.48
CA PHE A 254 -7.40 -4.92 12.64
C PHE A 254 -8.24 -4.43 13.82
N PRO A 255 -8.18 -5.10 14.99
CA PRO A 255 -8.85 -4.63 16.19
C PRO A 255 -8.10 -3.41 16.75
N ILE A 256 -8.54 -2.22 16.35
CA ILE A 256 -8.03 -0.94 16.87
C ILE A 256 -8.79 -0.54 18.13
N SER A 257 -8.10 0.13 19.05
CA SER A 257 -8.74 0.78 20.18
C SER A 257 -9.26 2.15 19.72
N PRO A 258 -10.49 2.55 20.07
CA PRO A 258 -11.06 3.85 19.66
C PRO A 258 -10.39 5.08 20.31
N TRP A 259 -9.26 4.88 21.01
CA TRP A 259 -8.55 5.91 21.78
C TRP A 259 -7.17 6.28 21.17
N TRP A 260 -6.93 5.91 19.91
CA TRP A 260 -5.73 6.27 19.15
C TRP A 260 -6.12 6.64 17.73
#